data_AF-A0A942TZP8-F1
#
_entry.id   AF-A0A942TZP8-F1
#
_cell.length_a   1.000
_cell.length_b   1.000
_cell.length_c   1.000
_cell.angle_alpha   90.00
_cell.angle_beta   90.00
_cell.angle_gamma   90.00
#
_symmetry.space_group_name_H-M   'P 1'
#
loop_
_entity.id
_entity.type
_entity.pdbx_description
1 polymer ?
#
loop_
_entity_poly.entity_id
_entity_poly.type
_entity_poly.pdbx_seq_one_letter_code
_entity_poly.pdbx_strand_id
1 'polypeptide(L)'
;MTHISRKWTDDEIDFLINNFLTMTDQEIGNYLSRTKDAIERKRAKLKLNKNEKLCLDQSTIKEILSSKLTYQEIAERYHITREQARNIYRKYDPKGYVAKTKLWSNEEEVFLIKNYLTMGDESIACILERSPSSILKKRLKLGLHRNDFHIVENPPDKYWTEEEIEFLVSNIDMLTYEEISQKLKRSVKAVMIKASKLGLVTNGSKWSEKEDSLLMQYSRKTIEEIAFILDRSPKAIKHRLNKLGIARKSGQDTSLEQKVEKIIKDLGVKYLKQVFLGSDFNFKADFVIGTIVIEANGDYWHGNPILYPIPNEMQKLAIEKDLIKKRYFEELGYKVYEIWEYDVNTDFPKVKRKIARLLGNQ
;
A
#
# COMPACT_ATOMS: atom_id res chain seq x y z
N MET A 1 10.34 65.49 -19.41
CA MET A 1 9.49 64.34 -19.05
C MET A 1 9.21 64.41 -17.56
N THR A 2 7.96 64.60 -17.18
CA THR A 2 7.52 64.63 -15.78
C THR A 2 7.79 63.26 -15.15
N HIS A 3 8.77 63.17 -14.26
CA HIS A 3 9.03 61.93 -13.50
C HIS A 3 7.83 61.67 -12.58
N ILE A 4 6.92 60.82 -13.03
CA ILE A 4 5.82 60.32 -12.21
C ILE A 4 6.45 59.56 -11.04
N SER A 5 6.36 60.14 -9.85
CA SER A 5 6.80 59.52 -8.61
C SER A 5 6.05 58.20 -8.41
N ARG A 6 6.77 57.08 -8.52
CA ARG A 6 6.23 55.75 -8.18
C ARG A 6 5.82 55.77 -6.70
N LYS A 7 4.51 55.71 -6.44
CA LYS A 7 3.94 55.63 -5.09
C LYS A 7 4.56 54.44 -4.34
N TRP A 8 4.73 54.61 -3.03
CA TRP A 8 5.20 53.56 -2.15
C TRP A 8 4.06 52.58 -1.87
N THR A 9 4.30 51.28 -2.05
CA THR A 9 3.38 50.25 -1.59
C THR A 9 3.59 49.96 -0.11
N ASP A 10 2.60 49.34 0.52
CA ASP A 10 2.70 48.93 1.93
C ASP A 10 3.82 47.90 2.11
N ASP A 11 3.98 46.96 1.19
CA ASP A 11 5.10 45.98 1.22
C ASP A 11 6.49 46.65 1.16
N GLU A 12 6.66 47.70 0.35
CA GLU A 12 7.92 48.45 0.27
C GLU A 12 8.18 49.23 1.57
N ILE A 13 7.12 49.73 2.21
CA ILE A 13 7.20 50.42 3.51
C ILE A 13 7.57 49.41 4.60
N ASP A 14 6.93 48.25 4.64
CA ASP A 14 7.19 47.19 5.61
C ASP A 14 8.62 46.65 5.48
N PHE A 15 9.08 46.41 4.25
CA PHE A 15 10.46 46.00 4.03
C PHE A 15 11.46 47.05 4.54
N LEU A 16 11.19 48.33 4.31
CA LEU A 16 12.03 49.43 4.78
C LEU A 16 12.07 49.47 6.32
N ILE A 17 10.91 49.42 6.98
CA ILE A 17 10.79 49.45 8.45
C ILE A 17 11.54 48.27 9.08
N ASN A 18 11.48 47.10 8.47
CA ASN A 18 12.08 45.89 9.03
C ASN A 18 13.60 45.79 8.85
N ASN A 19 14.18 46.52 7.88
CA ASN A 19 15.57 46.33 7.47
C ASN A 19 16.46 47.58 7.57
N PHE A 20 15.91 48.78 7.81
CA PHE A 20 16.71 50.02 7.78
C PHE A 20 17.84 50.13 8.81
N LEU A 21 17.78 49.33 9.88
CA LEU A 21 18.80 49.29 10.94
C LEU A 21 19.94 48.32 10.62
N THR A 22 19.74 47.41 9.67
CA THR A 22 20.65 46.29 9.38
C THR A 22 21.19 46.30 7.96
N MET A 23 20.52 47.02 7.05
CA MET A 23 20.95 47.25 5.69
C MET A 23 21.27 48.72 5.44
N THR A 24 22.22 48.98 4.55
CA THR A 24 22.50 50.31 4.03
C THR A 24 21.33 50.79 3.14
N ASP A 25 21.19 52.11 2.96
CA ASP A 25 20.09 52.66 2.13
C ASP A 25 20.30 52.28 0.66
N GLN A 26 21.55 51.99 0.28
CA GLN A 26 21.91 51.47 -1.02
C GLN A 26 21.42 50.03 -1.22
N GLU A 27 21.63 49.14 -0.26
CA GLU A 27 21.17 47.74 -0.35
C GLU A 27 19.65 47.66 -0.38
N ILE A 28 18.97 48.47 0.44
CA ILE A 28 17.51 48.55 0.44
C ILE A 28 17.00 49.13 -0.89
N GLY A 29 17.69 50.14 -1.42
CA GLY A 29 17.39 50.70 -2.73
C GLY A 29 17.49 49.67 -3.85
N ASN A 30 18.59 48.90 -3.87
CA ASN A 30 18.78 47.83 -4.83
C ASN A 30 17.66 46.77 -4.74
N TYR A 31 17.27 46.37 -3.53
CA TYR A 31 16.19 45.39 -3.32
C TYR A 31 14.82 45.90 -3.77
N LEU A 32 14.48 47.14 -3.44
CA LEU A 32 13.18 47.74 -3.79
C LEU A 32 13.16 48.36 -5.20
N SER A 33 14.26 48.26 -5.95
CA SER A 33 14.43 48.94 -7.24
C SER A 33 14.16 50.46 -7.13
N ARG A 34 14.69 51.09 -6.07
CA ARG A 34 14.60 52.52 -5.77
C ARG A 34 16.00 53.09 -5.55
N THR A 35 16.16 54.39 -5.81
CA THR A 35 17.44 55.04 -5.52
C THR A 35 17.66 55.16 -4.01
N LYS A 36 18.93 55.16 -3.58
CA LYS A 36 19.33 55.41 -2.20
C LYS A 36 18.64 56.66 -1.62
N ASP A 37 18.62 57.76 -2.38
CA ASP A 37 17.99 59.03 -1.96
C ASP A 37 16.46 58.91 -1.79
N ALA A 38 15.81 58.03 -2.54
CA ALA A 38 14.39 57.74 -2.35
C ALA A 38 14.15 56.99 -1.04
N ILE A 39 15.05 56.05 -0.69
CA ILE A 39 15.03 55.34 0.59
C ILE A 39 15.24 56.34 1.74
N GLU A 40 16.29 57.15 1.69
CA GLU A 40 16.61 58.15 2.73
C GLU A 40 15.44 59.11 2.99
N ARG A 41 14.84 59.67 1.94
CA ARG A 41 13.67 60.56 2.05
C ARG A 41 12.46 59.86 2.65
N LYS A 42 12.21 58.59 2.27
CA LYS A 42 11.11 57.82 2.83
C LYS A 42 11.34 57.49 4.31
N ARG A 43 12.56 57.11 4.69
CA ARG A 43 12.93 56.91 6.10
C ARG A 43 12.72 58.17 6.92
N ALA A 44 13.20 59.31 6.43
CA ALA A 44 13.01 60.60 7.10
C ALA A 44 11.51 60.93 7.28
N LYS A 45 10.68 60.69 6.25
CA LYS A 45 9.22 60.90 6.33
C LYS A 45 8.54 59.97 7.35
N LEU A 46 9.04 58.74 7.48
CA LEU A 46 8.58 57.75 8.45
C LEU A 46 9.26 57.91 9.83
N LYS A 47 10.11 58.94 10.01
CA LYS A 47 10.91 59.19 11.22
C LYS A 47 11.81 58.02 11.64
N LEU A 48 12.28 57.24 10.66
CA LEU A 48 13.20 56.12 10.88
C LEU A 48 14.64 56.65 10.91
N ASN A 49 15.25 56.78 12.08
CA ASN A 49 16.61 57.31 12.21
C ASN A 49 17.66 56.20 12.15
N LYS A 50 18.64 56.32 11.25
CA LYS A 50 19.77 55.36 11.20
C LYS A 50 20.75 55.52 12.35
N ASN A 51 20.77 56.72 12.94
CA ASN A 51 21.61 57.09 14.07
C ASN A 51 20.91 56.84 15.42
N GLU A 52 19.63 56.45 15.42
CA GLU A 52 19.08 55.72 16.56
C GLU A 52 19.83 54.39 16.59
N LYS A 53 20.90 54.34 17.38
CA LYS A 53 21.36 53.06 17.93
C LYS A 53 20.12 52.35 18.44
N LEU A 54 19.99 51.06 18.11
CA LEU A 54 19.17 50.16 18.91
C LEU A 54 19.41 50.57 20.38
N CYS A 55 18.38 50.95 21.14
CA CYS A 55 18.52 51.32 22.56
C CYS A 55 18.88 50.10 23.44
N LEU A 56 19.73 49.21 22.90
CA LEU A 56 20.25 48.01 23.50
C LEU A 56 21.75 48.21 23.51
N ASP A 57 22.27 48.52 24.69
CA ASP A 57 23.70 48.60 24.91
C ASP A 57 24.38 47.23 24.72
N GLN A 58 25.70 47.21 24.70
CA GLN A 58 26.46 45.99 24.41
C GLN A 58 26.24 44.91 25.48
N SER A 59 25.88 45.29 26.72
CA SER A 59 25.44 44.39 27.79
C SER A 59 24.11 43.75 27.47
N THR A 60 23.13 44.51 27.01
CA THR A 60 21.79 44.04 26.65
C THR A 60 21.84 43.09 25.46
N ILE A 61 22.69 43.37 24.48
CA ILE A 61 22.89 42.45 23.35
C ILE A 61 23.47 41.11 23.83
N LYS A 62 24.46 41.13 24.73
CA LYS A 62 25.00 39.89 25.33
C LYS A 62 23.94 39.16 26.15
N GLU A 63 23.12 39.88 26.91
CA GLU A 63 21.99 39.31 27.65
C GLU A 63 21.02 38.63 26.69
N ILE A 64 20.57 39.31 25.63
CA ILE A 64 19.68 38.77 24.59
C ILE A 64 20.25 37.47 24.02
N LEU A 65 21.51 37.46 23.60
CA LEU A 65 22.17 36.29 23.01
C LEU A 65 22.31 35.12 24.00
N SER A 66 22.44 35.40 25.30
CA SER A 66 22.54 34.38 26.36
C SER A 66 21.19 33.90 26.90
N SER A 67 20.13 34.70 26.77
CA SER A 67 18.82 34.53 27.42
C SER A 67 18.00 33.35 26.90
N LYS A 68 18.36 32.78 25.74
CA LYS A 68 17.63 31.70 25.04
C LYS A 68 16.16 32.00 24.72
N LEU A 69 15.72 33.25 24.87
CA LEU A 69 14.37 33.71 24.56
C LEU A 69 14.05 33.59 23.06
N THR A 70 12.77 33.47 22.73
CA THR A 70 12.26 33.55 21.36
C THR A 70 12.32 34.99 20.85
N TYR A 71 12.31 35.18 19.53
CA TYR A 71 12.28 36.54 18.94
C TYR A 71 11.03 37.34 19.35
N GLN A 72 9.93 36.67 19.67
CA GLN A 72 8.70 37.31 20.13
C GLN A 72 8.86 37.81 21.57
N GLU A 73 9.41 37.00 22.47
CA GLU A 73 9.67 37.40 23.86
C GLU A 73 10.73 38.51 23.94
N ILE A 74 11.73 38.50 23.05
CA ILE A 74 12.71 39.58 22.94
C ILE A 74 12.04 40.87 22.44
N ALA A 75 11.18 40.76 21.43
CA ALA A 75 10.43 41.90 20.89
C ALA A 75 9.58 42.58 21.96
N GLU A 76 8.86 41.80 22.75
CA GLU A 76 8.01 42.29 23.84
C GLU A 76 8.84 42.89 24.98
N ARG A 77 9.90 42.18 25.43
CA ARG A 77 10.73 42.60 26.56
C ARG A 77 11.51 43.88 26.28
N TYR A 78 11.99 44.04 25.06
CA TYR A 78 12.86 45.16 24.69
C TYR A 78 12.15 46.19 23.82
N HIS A 79 10.84 46.06 23.64
CA HIS A 79 10.00 46.95 22.83
C HIS A 79 10.56 47.17 21.41
N ILE A 80 11.06 46.09 20.79
CA ILE A 80 11.55 46.07 19.41
C ILE A 80 10.65 45.17 18.56
N THR A 81 10.78 45.20 17.23
CA THR A 81 10.05 44.26 16.38
C THR A 81 10.69 42.88 16.40
N ARG A 82 9.88 41.84 16.14
CA ARG A 82 10.36 40.46 16.00
C ARG A 82 11.48 40.33 14.94
N GLU A 83 11.40 41.11 13.86
CA GLU A 83 12.40 41.09 12.80
C GLU A 83 13.69 41.83 13.22
N GLN A 84 13.57 42.91 14.00
CA GLN A 84 14.74 43.53 14.65
C GLN A 84 15.44 42.56 15.60
N ALA A 85 14.69 41.82 16.43
CA ALA A 85 15.23 40.78 17.29
C ALA A 85 15.98 39.69 16.51
N ARG A 86 15.40 39.22 15.40
CA ARG A 86 16.05 38.25 14.49
C ARG A 86 17.34 38.82 13.88
N ASN A 87 17.31 40.08 13.48
CA ASN A 87 18.44 40.73 12.83
C ASN A 87 19.63 40.96 13.79
N ILE A 88 19.39 41.11 15.10
CA ILE A 88 20.45 41.12 16.13
C ILE A 88 21.25 39.82 16.06
N TYR A 89 20.57 38.66 16.07
CA TYR A 89 21.24 37.35 15.97
C TYR A 89 22.00 37.20 14.64
N ARG A 90 21.40 37.59 13.51
CA ARG A 90 22.09 37.53 12.20
C ARG A 90 23.38 38.35 12.16
N LYS A 91 23.43 39.47 12.88
CA LYS A 91 24.56 40.38 12.86
C LYS A 91 25.66 39.99 13.84
N TYR A 92 25.29 39.58 15.07
CA TYR A 92 26.24 39.40 16.17
C TYR A 92 26.53 37.93 16.50
N ASP A 93 25.67 36.99 16.08
CA ASP A 93 25.92 35.56 16.20
C ASP A 93 25.38 34.77 14.97
N PRO A 94 25.91 35.03 13.76
CA PRO A 94 25.40 34.43 12.52
C PRO A 94 25.53 32.90 12.45
N LYS A 95 26.38 32.30 13.29
CA LYS A 95 26.62 30.85 13.37
C LYS A 95 26.04 30.21 14.65
N GLY A 96 25.57 31.01 15.60
CA GLY A 96 25.08 30.55 16.89
C GLY A 96 23.62 30.89 17.13
N TYR A 97 23.00 29.98 17.86
CA TYR A 97 21.61 29.97 18.32
C TYR A 97 20.52 30.25 17.26
N VAL A 98 19.99 29.16 16.68
CA VAL A 98 18.65 29.16 16.08
C VAL A 98 17.65 29.26 17.22
N ALA A 99 17.01 30.42 17.40
CA ALA A 99 15.93 30.58 18.38
C ALA A 99 14.96 29.41 18.26
N LYS A 100 14.90 28.57 19.30
CA LYS A 100 14.01 27.41 19.33
C LYS A 100 12.59 27.93 19.15
N THR A 101 11.94 27.54 18.06
CA THR A 101 10.48 27.56 17.96
C THR A 101 9.89 27.04 19.27
N LYS A 102 8.85 27.70 19.84
CA LYS A 102 8.13 27.27 21.06
C LYS A 102 8.19 25.74 21.17
N LEU A 103 8.99 25.25 22.13
CA LEU A 103 9.21 23.80 22.30
C LEU A 103 7.86 23.17 22.56
N TRP A 104 7.58 22.04 21.90
CA TRP A 104 6.35 21.30 22.16
C TRP A 104 6.45 20.70 23.55
N SER A 105 5.50 21.04 24.43
CA SER A 105 5.35 20.33 25.69
C SER A 105 4.76 18.93 25.44
N ASN A 106 4.94 18.03 26.39
CA ASN A 106 4.36 16.69 26.29
C ASN A 106 2.82 16.77 26.26
N GLU A 107 2.23 17.71 26.99
CA GLU A 107 0.79 17.97 27.04
C GLU A 107 0.26 18.49 25.70
N GLU A 108 0.97 19.44 25.07
CA GLU A 108 0.62 19.94 23.73
C GLU A 108 0.73 18.83 22.66
N GLU A 109 1.76 17.97 22.77
CA GLU A 109 1.95 16.84 21.86
C GLU A 109 0.88 15.76 22.04
N VAL A 110 0.56 15.40 23.28
CA VAL A 110 -0.53 14.47 23.61
C VAL A 110 -1.88 15.04 23.15
N PHE A 111 -2.13 16.33 23.35
CA PHE A 111 -3.34 17.00 22.87
C PHE A 111 -3.42 16.93 21.34
N LEU A 112 -2.33 17.20 20.63
CA LEU A 112 -2.27 17.08 19.17
C LEU A 112 -2.55 15.64 18.72
N ILE A 113 -1.90 14.64 19.33
CA ILE A 113 -2.09 13.22 18.99
C ILE A 113 -3.55 12.79 19.20
N LYS A 114 -4.19 13.25 20.28
CA LYS A 114 -5.58 12.90 20.60
C LYS A 114 -6.61 13.59 19.68
N ASN A 115 -6.34 14.82 19.26
CA ASN A 115 -7.35 15.67 18.62
C ASN A 115 -7.10 15.92 17.13
N TYR A 116 -5.95 15.53 16.56
CA TYR A 116 -5.65 15.85 15.17
C TYR A 116 -6.60 15.19 14.16
N LEU A 117 -7.31 14.12 14.50
CA LEU A 117 -8.28 13.49 13.59
C LEU A 117 -9.66 14.16 13.63
N THR A 118 -10.04 14.73 14.77
CA THR A 118 -11.38 15.27 15.03
C THR A 118 -11.45 16.79 14.88
N MET A 119 -10.31 17.48 14.96
CA MET A 119 -10.22 18.94 14.87
C MET A 119 -9.35 19.39 13.69
N GLY A 120 -9.68 20.52 13.06
CA GLY A 120 -8.84 21.16 12.02
C GLY A 120 -7.51 21.70 12.57
N ASP A 121 -6.54 21.99 11.69
CA ASP A 121 -5.19 22.44 12.12
C ASP A 121 -5.33 23.87 12.69
N GLU A 122 -6.34 24.61 12.20
CA GLU A 122 -6.82 25.91 12.64
C GLU A 122 -7.43 25.86 14.05
N SER A 123 -8.33 24.91 14.32
CA SER A 123 -8.96 24.77 15.64
C SER A 123 -7.95 24.37 16.71
N ILE A 124 -7.04 23.44 16.37
CA ILE A 124 -5.96 23.03 17.27
C ILE A 124 -4.97 24.17 17.48
N ALA A 125 -4.67 24.94 16.44
CA ALA A 125 -3.83 26.14 16.54
C ALA A 125 -4.40 27.17 17.52
N CYS A 126 -5.72 27.41 17.50
CA CYS A 126 -6.38 28.29 18.47
C CYS A 126 -6.23 27.77 19.90
N ILE A 127 -6.44 26.46 20.15
CA ILE A 127 -6.39 25.89 21.50
C ILE A 127 -4.96 25.84 22.06
N LEU A 128 -3.99 25.46 21.23
CA LEU A 128 -2.59 25.33 21.65
C LEU A 128 -1.82 26.67 21.56
N GLU A 129 -2.51 27.75 21.17
CA GLU A 129 -1.93 29.07 20.94
C GLU A 129 -0.66 28.98 20.08
N ARG A 130 -0.80 28.33 18.93
CA ARG A 130 0.26 28.10 17.94
C ARG A 130 -0.24 28.50 16.56
N SER A 131 0.67 28.69 15.61
CA SER A 131 0.25 28.90 14.22
C SER A 131 -0.22 27.58 13.58
N PRO A 132 -1.24 27.60 12.69
CA PRO A 132 -1.67 26.41 11.95
C PRO A 132 -0.51 25.71 11.22
N SER A 133 0.41 26.48 10.64
CA SER A 133 1.61 25.94 10.00
C SER A 133 2.56 25.23 10.98
N SER A 134 2.61 25.66 12.25
CA SER A 134 3.37 24.95 13.29
C SER A 134 2.71 23.64 13.69
N ILE A 135 1.37 23.61 13.74
CA ILE A 135 0.59 22.38 13.98
C ILE A 135 0.86 21.39 12.84
N LEU A 136 0.66 21.80 11.59
CA LEU A 136 0.92 21.00 10.39
C LEU A 136 2.33 20.39 10.40
N LYS A 137 3.37 21.20 10.63
CA LYS A 137 4.76 20.73 10.64
C LYS A 137 5.03 19.71 11.76
N LYS A 138 4.51 19.95 12.96
CA LYS A 138 4.68 19.00 14.08
C LYS A 138 3.92 17.71 13.78
N ARG A 139 2.68 17.83 13.33
CA ARG A 139 1.80 16.74 12.93
C ARG A 139 2.48 15.83 11.89
N LEU A 140 2.99 16.40 10.81
CA LEU A 140 3.74 15.65 9.78
C LEU A 140 5.03 15.04 10.32
N LYS A 141 5.77 15.74 11.19
CA LYS A 141 6.99 15.22 11.82
C LYS A 141 6.73 14.01 12.73
N LEU A 142 5.55 13.95 13.35
CA LEU A 142 5.06 12.81 14.13
C LEU A 142 4.37 11.73 13.28
N GLY A 143 4.30 11.90 11.94
CA GLY A 143 3.65 10.95 11.03
C GLY A 143 2.11 11.01 11.04
N LEU A 144 1.52 12.06 11.58
CA LEU A 144 0.07 12.19 11.78
C LEU A 144 -0.63 12.77 10.53
N HIS A 145 -0.71 12.02 9.43
CA HIS A 145 -1.21 12.56 8.15
C HIS A 145 -2.75 12.68 8.07
N ARG A 146 -3.29 13.89 7.89
CA ARG A 146 -4.66 14.05 7.38
C ARG A 146 -4.65 13.87 5.87
N ASN A 147 -5.36 12.89 5.36
CA ASN A 147 -5.75 12.92 3.95
C ASN A 147 -6.94 13.88 3.85
N ASP A 148 -7.01 14.72 2.82
CA ASP A 148 -8.06 15.75 2.61
C ASP A 148 -9.52 15.22 2.53
N PHE A 149 -9.75 13.95 2.86
CA PHE A 149 -11.03 13.24 2.86
C PHE A 149 -11.71 13.12 4.24
N HIS A 150 -11.19 13.78 5.28
CA HIS A 150 -11.66 13.62 6.67
C HIS A 150 -12.97 14.35 7.05
N ILE A 151 -13.67 15.00 6.10
CA ILE A 151 -15.01 15.59 6.34
C ILE A 151 -16.12 14.64 5.85
N VAL A 152 -16.05 13.35 6.19
CA VAL A 152 -17.14 12.41 5.86
C VAL A 152 -17.34 11.46 7.04
N GLU A 153 -18.60 11.13 7.33
CA GLU A 153 -19.10 10.24 8.39
C GLU A 153 -18.52 8.80 8.38
N ASN A 154 -17.60 8.50 7.47
CA ASN A 154 -16.88 7.23 7.37
C ASN A 154 -15.36 7.51 7.34
N PRO A 155 -14.64 7.36 8.47
CA PRO A 155 -13.21 7.60 8.51
C PRO A 155 -12.49 6.62 7.58
N PRO A 156 -11.45 7.05 6.84
CA PRO A 156 -10.79 6.19 5.88
C PRO A 156 -10.20 4.96 6.57
N ASP A 157 -10.31 3.80 5.90
CA ASP A 157 -9.90 2.44 6.30
C ASP A 157 -8.49 2.30 6.96
N LYS A 158 -7.67 3.36 6.91
CA LYS A 158 -6.35 3.45 7.55
C LYS A 158 -6.39 3.74 9.05
N TYR A 159 -7.43 4.40 9.57
CA TYR A 159 -7.53 4.80 10.98
C TYR A 159 -8.49 3.90 11.75
N TRP A 160 -8.17 3.59 13.01
CA TRP A 160 -8.91 2.69 13.90
C TRP A 160 -8.86 3.24 15.33
N THR A 161 -10.01 3.47 15.97
CA THR A 161 -10.10 3.91 17.36
C THR A 161 -9.87 2.75 18.34
N GLU A 162 -9.67 3.06 19.62
CA GLU A 162 -9.48 2.04 20.67
C GLU A 162 -10.75 1.19 20.83
N GLU A 163 -11.93 1.80 20.77
CA GLU A 163 -13.23 1.10 20.88
C GLU A 163 -13.46 0.15 19.70
N GLU A 164 -13.07 0.56 18.49
CA GLU A 164 -13.19 -0.30 17.30
C GLU A 164 -12.18 -1.45 17.32
N ILE A 165 -10.99 -1.22 17.91
CA ILE A 165 -10.00 -2.28 18.14
C ILE A 165 -10.52 -3.26 19.17
N GLU A 166 -11.06 -2.79 20.30
CA GLU A 166 -11.63 -3.63 21.36
C GLU A 166 -12.83 -4.44 20.85
N PHE A 167 -13.72 -3.80 20.08
CA PHE A 167 -14.82 -4.46 19.42
C PHE A 167 -14.32 -5.56 18.47
N LEU A 168 -13.31 -5.26 17.64
CA LEU A 168 -12.71 -6.23 16.73
C LEU A 168 -12.09 -7.41 17.49
N VAL A 169 -11.29 -7.16 18.53
CA VAL A 169 -10.66 -8.21 19.36
C VAL A 169 -11.71 -9.13 19.99
N SER A 170 -12.80 -8.57 20.51
CA SER A 170 -13.79 -9.33 21.28
C SER A 170 -14.75 -10.15 20.41
N ASN A 171 -14.90 -9.79 19.14
CA ASN A 171 -15.91 -10.38 18.26
C ASN A 171 -15.33 -11.19 17.08
N ILE A 172 -14.01 -11.19 16.89
CA ILE A 172 -13.38 -11.82 15.71
C ILE A 172 -13.58 -13.35 15.65
N ASP A 173 -13.75 -14.01 16.80
CA ASP A 173 -14.00 -15.45 16.89
C ASP A 173 -15.49 -15.83 16.73
N MET A 174 -16.39 -14.84 16.86
CA MET A 174 -17.85 -15.06 16.95
C MET A 174 -18.62 -14.52 15.76
N LEU A 175 -18.07 -13.53 15.04
CA LEU A 175 -18.71 -12.86 13.91
C LEU A 175 -17.87 -12.98 12.64
N THR A 176 -18.54 -13.02 11.49
CA THR A 176 -17.89 -12.96 10.18
C THR A 176 -17.29 -11.58 9.90
N TYR A 177 -16.32 -11.49 8.99
CA TYR A 177 -15.73 -10.20 8.61
C TYR A 177 -16.77 -9.25 7.99
N GLU A 178 -17.81 -9.79 7.35
CA GLU A 178 -18.95 -9.07 6.80
C GLU A 178 -19.81 -8.44 7.90
N GLU A 179 -20.12 -9.20 8.96
CA GLU A 179 -20.89 -8.70 10.10
C GLU A 179 -20.09 -7.66 10.91
N ILE A 180 -18.79 -7.89 11.09
CA ILE A 180 -17.90 -6.92 11.74
C ILE A 180 -17.77 -5.65 10.89
N SER A 181 -17.66 -5.79 9.58
CA SER A 181 -17.62 -4.68 8.62
C SER A 181 -18.86 -3.81 8.70
N GLN A 182 -20.06 -4.42 8.77
CA GLN A 182 -21.32 -3.69 8.91
C GLN A 182 -21.41 -2.94 10.25
N LYS A 183 -21.04 -3.60 11.36
CA LYS A 183 -21.09 -2.98 12.70
C LYS A 183 -20.08 -1.85 12.88
N LEU A 184 -18.89 -1.97 12.28
CA LEU A 184 -17.85 -0.93 12.31
C LEU A 184 -17.99 0.09 11.18
N LYS A 185 -18.97 -0.07 10.27
CA LYS A 185 -19.13 0.75 9.06
C LYS A 185 -17.82 0.90 8.26
N ARG A 186 -17.06 -0.18 8.16
CA ARG A 186 -15.78 -0.25 7.43
C ARG A 186 -15.83 -1.20 6.27
N SER A 187 -14.91 -1.10 5.32
CA SER A 187 -14.79 -2.14 4.30
C SER A 187 -14.33 -3.46 4.93
N VAL A 188 -14.85 -4.59 4.45
CA VAL A 188 -14.41 -5.94 4.85
C VAL A 188 -12.89 -6.08 4.76
N LYS A 189 -12.30 -5.47 3.71
CA LYS A 189 -10.86 -5.45 3.49
C LYS A 189 -10.09 -4.70 4.59
N ALA A 190 -10.62 -3.59 5.09
CA ALA A 190 -10.00 -2.85 6.19
C ALA A 190 -9.99 -3.66 7.48
N VAL A 191 -11.11 -4.33 7.79
CA VAL A 191 -11.26 -5.21 8.96
C VAL A 191 -10.22 -6.33 8.91
N MET A 192 -10.11 -7.03 7.78
CA MET A 192 -9.11 -8.09 7.60
C MET A 192 -7.67 -7.59 7.79
N ILE A 193 -7.32 -6.43 7.18
CA ILE A 193 -5.98 -5.85 7.29
C ILE A 193 -5.67 -5.47 8.74
N LYS A 194 -6.62 -4.88 9.47
CA LYS A 194 -6.41 -4.49 10.85
C LYS A 194 -6.25 -5.69 11.76
N ALA A 195 -7.14 -6.67 11.64
CA ALA A 195 -7.07 -7.90 12.42
C ALA A 195 -5.71 -8.60 12.24
N SER A 196 -5.23 -8.66 10.99
CA SER A 196 -3.91 -9.20 10.64
C SER A 196 -2.76 -8.42 11.29
N LYS A 197 -2.81 -7.09 11.28
CA LYS A 197 -1.80 -6.22 11.91
C LYS A 197 -1.79 -6.32 13.44
N LEU A 198 -2.94 -6.55 14.06
CA LEU A 198 -3.08 -6.77 15.50
C LEU A 198 -2.69 -8.19 15.91
N GLY A 199 -2.34 -9.07 14.96
CA GLY A 199 -2.03 -10.47 15.23
C GLY A 199 -3.23 -11.31 15.66
N LEU A 200 -4.45 -10.76 15.56
CA LEU A 200 -5.72 -11.43 15.87
C LEU A 200 -6.06 -12.46 14.81
N VAL A 201 -5.55 -12.25 13.60
CA VAL A 201 -5.47 -13.29 12.59
C VAL A 201 -4.02 -13.72 12.53
N THR A 202 -3.75 -15.00 12.79
CA THR A 202 -2.47 -15.57 12.43
C THR A 202 -2.33 -15.42 10.92
N ASN A 203 -1.40 -14.57 10.45
CA ASN A 203 -0.99 -14.54 9.04
C ASN A 203 -0.36 -15.89 8.69
N GLY A 204 -1.21 -16.88 8.41
CA GLY A 204 -0.83 -18.28 8.52
C GLY A 204 -0.56 -18.63 9.98
N SER A 205 -1.21 -19.68 10.47
CA SER A 205 -0.63 -20.50 11.53
C SER A 205 0.90 -20.59 11.42
N LYS A 206 1.60 -20.60 12.55
CA LYS A 206 2.97 -21.12 12.56
C LYS A 206 2.90 -22.55 12.04
N TRP A 207 3.47 -22.76 10.86
CA TRP A 207 3.68 -24.09 10.30
C TRP A 207 4.33 -24.99 11.35
N SER A 208 3.59 -26.00 11.77
CA SER A 208 4.07 -27.04 12.68
C SER A 208 4.97 -28.01 11.94
N GLU A 209 5.85 -28.70 12.68
CA GLU A 209 6.69 -29.77 12.12
C GLU A 209 5.85 -30.89 11.49
N LYS A 210 4.65 -31.13 12.04
CA LYS A 210 3.66 -32.06 11.47
C LYS A 210 3.16 -31.58 10.11
N GLU A 211 2.81 -30.30 9.96
CA GLU A 211 2.39 -29.74 8.67
C GLU A 211 3.53 -29.74 7.65
N ASP A 212 4.76 -29.42 8.04
CA ASP A 212 5.93 -29.51 7.15
C ASP A 212 6.18 -30.96 6.69
N SER A 213 6.01 -31.94 7.59
CA SER A 213 6.11 -33.36 7.25
C SER A 213 5.02 -33.79 6.26
N LEU A 214 3.79 -33.31 6.44
CA LEU A 214 2.68 -33.55 5.52
C LEU A 214 2.92 -32.88 4.16
N LEU A 215 3.51 -31.69 4.13
CA LEU A 215 3.90 -31.03 2.87
C LEU A 215 4.94 -31.84 2.08
N MET A 216 5.90 -32.47 2.77
CA MET A 216 6.86 -33.39 2.12
C MET A 216 6.16 -34.64 1.58
N GLN A 217 5.29 -35.25 2.39
CA GLN A 217 4.52 -36.44 2.02
C GLN A 217 3.59 -36.19 0.82
N TYR A 218 2.94 -35.03 0.78
CA TYR A 218 1.99 -34.65 -0.26
C TYR A 218 2.61 -33.84 -1.40
N SER A 219 3.93 -33.77 -1.51
CA SER A 219 4.65 -32.99 -2.54
C SER A 219 4.26 -33.28 -4.00
N ARG A 220 3.63 -34.43 -4.27
CA ARG A 220 3.11 -34.84 -5.59
C ARG A 220 1.66 -34.43 -5.88
N LYS A 221 0.90 -34.01 -4.87
CA LYS A 221 -0.48 -33.52 -5.03
C LYS A 221 -0.49 -32.09 -5.56
N THR A 222 -1.60 -31.67 -6.16
CA THR A 222 -1.79 -30.28 -6.61
C THR A 222 -1.75 -29.31 -5.41
N ILE A 223 -1.45 -28.04 -5.66
CA ILE A 223 -1.39 -27.04 -4.58
C ILE A 223 -2.77 -26.90 -3.94
N GLU A 224 -3.81 -27.05 -4.75
CA GLU A 224 -5.22 -26.96 -4.42
C GLU A 224 -5.66 -28.13 -3.52
N GLU A 225 -5.25 -29.36 -3.81
CA GLU A 225 -5.51 -30.51 -2.94
C GLU A 225 -4.81 -30.37 -1.58
N ILE A 226 -3.55 -29.93 -1.57
CA ILE A 226 -2.79 -29.74 -0.32
C ILE A 226 -3.42 -28.60 0.51
N ALA A 227 -3.86 -27.54 -0.15
CA ALA A 227 -4.59 -26.43 0.45
C ALA A 227 -5.87 -26.91 1.13
N PHE A 228 -6.64 -27.77 0.46
CA PHE A 228 -7.84 -28.39 1.03
C PHE A 228 -7.53 -29.29 2.24
N ILE A 229 -6.52 -30.16 2.13
CA ILE A 229 -6.16 -31.12 3.20
C ILE A 229 -5.67 -30.42 4.47
N LEU A 230 -4.91 -29.33 4.32
CA LEU A 230 -4.30 -28.60 5.44
C LEU A 230 -5.13 -27.40 5.90
N ASP A 231 -6.29 -27.16 5.29
CA ASP A 231 -7.14 -25.98 5.49
C ASP A 231 -6.33 -24.67 5.40
N ARG A 232 -5.61 -24.53 4.28
CA ARG A 232 -4.69 -23.43 3.99
C ARG A 232 -4.99 -22.84 2.64
N SER A 233 -4.67 -21.55 2.45
CA SER A 233 -4.75 -20.98 1.11
C SER A 233 -3.70 -21.61 0.17
N PRO A 234 -4.02 -21.83 -1.12
CA PRO A 234 -3.06 -22.31 -2.12
C PRO A 234 -1.77 -21.47 -2.18
N LYS A 235 -1.91 -20.15 -1.98
CA LYS A 235 -0.78 -19.21 -1.92
C LYS A 235 0.15 -19.48 -0.73
N ALA A 236 -0.40 -19.82 0.44
CA ALA A 236 0.37 -20.17 1.63
C ALA A 236 1.13 -21.49 1.45
N ILE A 237 0.48 -22.51 0.86
CA ILE A 237 1.13 -23.77 0.50
C ILE A 237 2.32 -23.52 -0.44
N LYS A 238 2.09 -22.80 -1.55
CA LYS A 238 3.13 -22.48 -2.55
C LYS A 238 4.34 -21.78 -1.91
N HIS A 239 4.06 -20.80 -1.05
CA HIS A 239 5.11 -20.04 -0.36
C HIS A 239 5.90 -20.93 0.62
N ARG A 240 5.23 -21.81 1.38
CA ARG A 240 5.89 -22.70 2.33
C ARG A 240 6.75 -23.76 1.63
N LEU A 241 6.24 -24.38 0.56
CA LEU A 241 7.00 -25.35 -0.25
C LEU A 241 8.29 -24.73 -0.80
N ASN A 242 8.25 -23.49 -1.29
CA ASN A 242 9.44 -22.77 -1.75
C ASN A 242 10.44 -22.54 -0.61
N LYS A 243 9.96 -22.17 0.59
CA LYS A 243 10.81 -21.93 1.77
C LYS A 243 11.49 -23.20 2.28
N LEU A 244 10.82 -24.35 2.16
CA LEU A 244 11.36 -25.68 2.48
C LEU A 244 12.27 -26.24 1.38
N GLY A 245 12.45 -25.53 0.25
CA GLY A 245 13.27 -25.99 -0.87
C GLY A 245 12.66 -27.18 -1.63
N ILE A 246 11.36 -27.43 -1.47
CA ILE A 246 10.66 -28.54 -2.15
C ILE A 246 10.41 -28.10 -3.60
N ALA A 247 11.36 -28.42 -4.48
CA ALA A 247 11.27 -28.13 -5.90
C ALA A 247 10.10 -28.89 -6.54
N ARG A 248 9.03 -28.18 -6.89
CA ARG A 248 7.96 -28.72 -7.73
C ARG A 248 8.39 -28.60 -9.19
N LYS A 249 8.48 -29.73 -9.89
CA LYS A 249 8.79 -29.72 -11.32
C LYS A 249 7.61 -29.12 -12.10
N SER A 250 7.69 -27.83 -12.42
CA SER A 250 6.76 -27.19 -13.37
C SER A 250 7.06 -27.69 -14.78
N GLY A 251 6.05 -28.21 -15.47
CA GLY A 251 6.20 -28.77 -16.82
C GLY A 251 6.43 -30.28 -16.88
N GLN A 252 6.20 -31.00 -15.78
CA GLN A 252 5.92 -32.43 -15.88
C GLN A 252 4.42 -32.63 -15.95
N ASP A 253 4.02 -33.46 -16.90
CA ASP A 253 2.67 -34.00 -17.07
C ASP A 253 1.98 -34.22 -15.73
N THR A 254 0.70 -33.90 -15.65
CA THR A 254 -0.09 -34.20 -14.45
C THR A 254 0.11 -35.68 -14.07
N SER A 255 0.03 -36.02 -12.77
CA SER A 255 0.18 -37.42 -12.36
C SER A 255 -0.81 -38.35 -13.09
N LEU A 256 -1.93 -37.77 -13.54
CA LEU A 256 -2.91 -38.35 -14.44
C LEU A 256 -2.35 -38.60 -15.85
N GLU A 257 -1.87 -37.56 -16.55
CA GLU A 257 -1.28 -37.70 -17.88
C GLU A 257 -0.13 -38.72 -17.90
N GLN A 258 0.73 -38.77 -16.86
CA GLN A 258 1.78 -39.78 -16.75
C GLN A 258 1.21 -41.20 -16.61
N LYS A 259 0.13 -41.35 -15.85
CA LYS A 259 -0.57 -42.63 -15.66
C LYS A 259 -1.24 -43.08 -16.95
N VAL A 260 -1.90 -42.17 -17.67
CA VAL A 260 -2.52 -42.43 -18.98
C VAL A 260 -1.43 -42.75 -20.02
N GLU A 261 -0.35 -41.99 -20.08
CA GLU A 261 0.78 -42.25 -20.96
C GLU A 261 1.43 -43.61 -20.65
N LYS A 262 1.56 -43.98 -19.38
CA LYS A 262 2.04 -45.31 -18.98
C LYS A 262 1.12 -46.42 -19.51
N ILE A 263 -0.20 -46.24 -19.44
CA ILE A 263 -1.16 -47.19 -20.02
C ILE A 263 -0.91 -47.33 -21.53
N ILE A 264 -0.78 -46.20 -22.24
CA ILE A 264 -0.57 -46.19 -23.70
C ILE A 264 0.77 -46.87 -24.06
N LYS A 265 1.85 -46.59 -23.32
CA LYS A 265 3.16 -47.24 -23.47
C LYS A 265 3.09 -48.74 -23.22
N ASP A 266 2.41 -49.17 -22.17
CA ASP A 266 2.22 -50.59 -21.83
C ASP A 266 1.47 -51.35 -22.93
N LEU A 267 0.63 -50.67 -23.71
CA LEU A 267 -0.11 -51.24 -24.84
C LEU A 267 0.72 -51.29 -26.13
N GLY A 268 1.95 -50.75 -26.13
CA GLY A 268 2.87 -50.82 -27.27
C GLY A 268 2.43 -50.03 -28.51
N VAL A 269 1.49 -49.09 -28.38
CA VAL A 269 0.99 -48.28 -29.49
C VAL A 269 1.81 -47.02 -29.69
N LYS A 270 1.94 -46.57 -30.95
CA LYS A 270 2.51 -45.26 -31.26
C LYS A 270 1.49 -44.17 -31.00
N TYR A 271 1.93 -43.08 -30.39
CA TYR A 271 1.08 -41.93 -30.07
C TYR A 271 1.86 -40.64 -30.25
N LEU A 272 1.12 -39.55 -30.46
CA LEU A 272 1.64 -38.18 -30.35
C LEU A 272 1.07 -37.54 -29.09
N LYS A 273 1.81 -36.60 -28.50
CA LYS A 273 1.47 -35.98 -27.22
C LYS A 273 1.43 -34.46 -27.34
N GLN A 274 0.42 -33.84 -26.73
CA GLN A 274 0.22 -32.38 -26.70
C GLN A 274 0.25 -31.73 -28.09
N VAL A 275 -0.52 -32.29 -29.03
CA VAL A 275 -0.53 -31.89 -30.43
C VAL A 275 -1.65 -30.89 -30.70
N PHE A 276 -1.36 -29.83 -31.43
CA PHE A 276 -2.40 -28.96 -31.97
C PHE A 276 -3.10 -29.64 -33.14
N LEU A 277 -4.42 -29.76 -33.07
CA LEU A 277 -5.24 -30.29 -34.16
C LEU A 277 -6.05 -29.16 -34.77
N GLY A 278 -5.97 -29.03 -36.11
CA GLY A 278 -6.65 -27.98 -36.86
C GLY A 278 -5.92 -26.64 -36.87
N SER A 279 -6.45 -25.69 -37.64
CA SER A 279 -5.89 -24.33 -37.81
C SER A 279 -6.74 -23.23 -37.18
N ASP A 280 -8.01 -23.52 -36.90
CA ASP A 280 -9.01 -22.50 -36.57
C ASP A 280 -9.01 -22.17 -35.08
N PHE A 281 -8.59 -23.13 -34.25
CA PHE A 281 -8.49 -22.99 -32.81
C PHE A 281 -7.14 -23.47 -32.28
N ASN A 282 -6.62 -22.77 -31.26
CA ASN A 282 -5.37 -23.12 -30.61
C ASN A 282 -5.56 -24.24 -29.56
N PHE A 283 -6.28 -25.30 -29.91
CA PHE A 283 -6.56 -26.43 -29.02
C PHE A 283 -5.50 -27.53 -29.16
N LYS A 284 -5.01 -28.01 -28.02
CA LYS A 284 -4.07 -29.14 -27.94
C LYS A 284 -4.79 -30.39 -27.48
N ALA A 285 -4.63 -31.49 -28.21
CA ALA A 285 -5.01 -32.83 -27.76
C ALA A 285 -3.91 -33.41 -26.85
N ASP A 286 -4.28 -34.04 -25.74
CA ASP A 286 -3.32 -34.62 -24.81
C ASP A 286 -2.57 -35.81 -25.43
N PHE A 287 -3.32 -36.75 -25.99
CA PHE A 287 -2.78 -37.90 -26.73
C PHE A 287 -3.55 -38.14 -28.03
N VAL A 288 -2.82 -38.37 -29.12
CA VAL A 288 -3.38 -38.72 -30.43
C VAL A 288 -2.82 -40.07 -30.88
N ILE A 289 -3.70 -41.03 -31.15
CA ILE A 289 -3.39 -42.40 -31.55
C ILE A 289 -4.17 -42.71 -32.83
N GLY A 290 -3.54 -42.54 -33.99
CA GLY A 290 -4.24 -42.64 -35.27
C GLY A 290 -5.39 -41.62 -35.36
N THR A 291 -6.62 -42.09 -35.49
CA THR A 291 -7.85 -41.26 -35.53
C THR A 291 -8.53 -41.11 -34.17
N ILE A 292 -7.87 -41.51 -33.08
CA ILE A 292 -8.39 -41.44 -31.72
C ILE A 292 -7.66 -40.34 -30.95
N VAL A 293 -8.42 -39.49 -30.26
CA VAL A 293 -7.92 -38.52 -29.28
C VAL A 293 -8.31 -38.99 -27.89
N ILE A 294 -7.36 -38.98 -26.95
CA ILE A 294 -7.61 -39.21 -25.54
C ILE A 294 -7.29 -37.91 -24.79
N GLU A 295 -8.31 -37.40 -24.09
CA GLU A 295 -8.21 -36.23 -23.20
C GLU A 295 -8.16 -36.70 -21.75
N ALA A 296 -7.15 -36.26 -21.00
CA ALA A 296 -6.90 -36.65 -19.62
C ALA A 296 -7.39 -35.52 -18.68
N ASN A 297 -8.66 -35.57 -18.31
CA ASN A 297 -9.32 -34.50 -17.57
C ASN A 297 -9.12 -34.64 -16.05
N GLY A 298 -8.51 -33.61 -15.44
CA GLY A 298 -8.52 -33.44 -13.99
C GLY A 298 -9.92 -33.13 -13.46
N ASP A 299 -10.35 -33.85 -12.41
CA ASP A 299 -11.76 -33.86 -12.00
C ASP A 299 -12.29 -32.49 -11.60
N TYR A 300 -11.49 -31.72 -10.85
CA TYR A 300 -11.91 -30.41 -10.34
C TYR A 300 -11.99 -29.36 -11.45
N TRP A 301 -10.97 -29.28 -12.31
CA TRP A 301 -10.85 -28.23 -13.31
C TRP A 301 -11.85 -28.39 -14.46
N HIS A 302 -12.05 -29.63 -14.92
CA HIS A 302 -12.97 -29.94 -16.01
C HIS A 302 -14.39 -30.25 -15.51
N GLY A 303 -14.61 -30.24 -14.20
CA GLY A 303 -15.94 -30.44 -13.60
C GLY A 303 -16.49 -31.85 -13.82
N ASN A 304 -15.79 -32.88 -13.32
CA ASN A 304 -16.24 -34.27 -13.42
C ASN A 304 -17.69 -34.40 -12.94
N PRO A 305 -18.64 -34.84 -13.79
CA PRO A 305 -20.07 -34.82 -13.46
C PRO A 305 -20.44 -35.75 -12.30
N ILE A 306 -19.63 -36.77 -12.00
CA ILE A 306 -19.84 -37.67 -10.86
C ILE A 306 -19.51 -36.96 -9.54
N LEU A 307 -18.41 -36.21 -9.51
CA LEU A 307 -17.91 -35.55 -8.29
C LEU A 307 -18.50 -34.14 -8.11
N TYR A 308 -18.82 -33.47 -9.21
CA TYR A 308 -19.33 -32.10 -9.27
C TYR A 308 -20.65 -32.05 -10.05
N PRO A 309 -21.73 -32.66 -9.53
CA PRO A 309 -23.04 -32.67 -10.20
C PRO A 309 -23.65 -31.27 -10.35
N ILE A 310 -23.22 -30.31 -9.52
CA ILE A 310 -23.56 -28.90 -9.61
C ILE A 310 -22.25 -28.12 -9.80
N PRO A 311 -21.83 -27.83 -11.04
CA PRO A 311 -20.57 -27.15 -11.30
C PRO A 311 -20.63 -25.69 -10.89
N ASN A 312 -19.51 -25.17 -10.36
CA ASN A 312 -19.35 -23.73 -10.11
C ASN A 312 -19.12 -22.96 -11.42
N GLU A 313 -19.13 -21.62 -11.39
CA GLU A 313 -19.00 -20.79 -12.59
C GLU A 313 -17.73 -21.08 -13.42
N MET A 314 -16.59 -21.32 -12.76
CA MET A 314 -15.34 -21.67 -13.45
C MET A 314 -15.45 -23.03 -14.14
N GLN A 315 -16.05 -24.02 -13.48
CA GLN A 315 -16.28 -25.35 -14.04
C GLN A 315 -17.28 -25.32 -15.20
N LYS A 316 -18.34 -24.50 -15.11
CA LYS A 316 -19.30 -24.31 -16.22
C LYS A 316 -18.58 -23.81 -17.48
N LEU A 317 -17.71 -22.80 -17.34
CA LEU A 317 -16.89 -22.28 -18.42
C LEU A 317 -15.90 -23.31 -18.97
N ALA A 318 -15.31 -24.14 -18.12
CA ALA A 318 -14.39 -25.21 -18.54
C ALA A 318 -15.13 -26.29 -19.33
N ILE A 319 -16.28 -26.75 -18.84
CA ILE A 319 -17.14 -27.73 -19.50
C ILE A 319 -17.57 -27.22 -20.88
N GLU A 320 -17.97 -25.96 -20.99
CA GLU A 320 -18.34 -25.36 -22.28
C GLU A 320 -17.17 -25.37 -23.27
N LYS A 321 -15.96 -25.03 -22.82
CA LYS A 321 -14.74 -25.08 -23.64
C LYS A 321 -14.39 -26.50 -24.07
N ASP A 322 -14.51 -27.47 -23.17
CA ASP A 322 -14.23 -28.88 -23.46
C ASP A 322 -15.23 -29.43 -24.49
N LEU A 323 -16.51 -29.04 -24.40
CA LEU A 323 -17.54 -29.39 -25.39
C LEU A 323 -17.22 -28.80 -26.77
N ILE A 324 -16.78 -27.54 -26.84
CA ILE A 324 -16.36 -26.90 -28.09
C ILE A 324 -15.14 -27.61 -28.68
N LYS A 325 -14.12 -27.86 -27.85
CA LYS A 325 -12.89 -28.56 -28.24
C LYS A 325 -13.18 -29.96 -28.77
N LYS A 326 -14.04 -30.71 -28.08
CA LYS A 326 -14.46 -32.05 -28.47
C LYS A 326 -15.14 -32.05 -29.84
N ARG A 327 -16.14 -31.18 -30.03
CA ARG A 327 -16.85 -31.05 -31.32
C ARG A 327 -15.89 -30.71 -32.44
N TYR A 328 -14.96 -29.79 -32.19
CA TYR A 328 -13.96 -29.42 -33.19
C TYR A 328 -13.08 -30.61 -33.62
N PHE A 329 -12.60 -31.41 -32.67
CA PHE A 329 -11.82 -32.60 -33.00
C PHE A 329 -12.67 -33.68 -33.71
N GLU A 330 -13.94 -33.83 -33.34
CA GLU A 330 -14.88 -34.73 -34.02
C GLU A 330 -15.16 -34.29 -35.47
N GLU A 331 -15.31 -32.99 -35.72
CA GLU A 331 -15.46 -32.41 -37.06
C GLU A 331 -14.21 -32.62 -37.93
N LEU A 332 -13.02 -32.61 -37.32
CA LEU A 332 -11.75 -32.97 -37.98
C LEU A 332 -11.60 -34.49 -38.24
N GLY A 333 -12.59 -35.30 -37.85
CA GLY A 333 -12.63 -36.75 -38.09
C GLY A 333 -12.02 -37.62 -36.98
N TYR A 334 -11.72 -37.05 -35.81
CA TYR A 334 -11.21 -37.81 -34.68
C TYR A 334 -12.32 -38.33 -33.78
N LYS A 335 -12.11 -39.50 -33.16
CA LYS A 335 -12.95 -40.00 -32.05
C LYS A 335 -12.33 -39.56 -30.73
N VAL A 336 -13.05 -38.73 -29.97
CA VAL A 336 -12.54 -38.15 -28.71
C VAL A 336 -13.05 -38.94 -27.51
N TYR A 337 -12.13 -39.39 -26.65
CA TYR A 337 -12.46 -40.06 -25.39
C TYR A 337 -11.86 -39.32 -24.20
N GLU A 338 -12.71 -39.01 -23.25
CA GLU A 338 -12.33 -38.40 -21.98
C GLU A 338 -12.01 -39.50 -20.96
N ILE A 339 -10.87 -39.34 -20.29
CA ILE A 339 -10.43 -40.16 -19.17
C ILE A 339 -10.30 -39.25 -17.97
N TRP A 340 -11.12 -39.53 -16.94
CA TRP A 340 -11.16 -38.71 -15.74
C TRP A 340 -10.13 -39.17 -14.72
N GLU A 341 -9.60 -38.21 -13.97
CA GLU A 341 -8.68 -38.46 -12.85
C GLU A 341 -9.26 -39.45 -11.83
N TYR A 342 -10.54 -39.30 -11.51
CA TYR A 342 -11.26 -40.18 -10.59
C TYR A 342 -11.21 -41.63 -11.05
N ASP A 343 -11.46 -41.90 -12.33
CA ASP A 343 -11.45 -43.27 -12.88
C ASP A 343 -10.06 -43.90 -12.80
N VAL A 344 -9.02 -43.12 -13.15
CA VAL A 344 -7.63 -43.57 -13.14
C VAL A 344 -7.14 -43.87 -11.72
N ASN A 345 -7.56 -43.05 -10.76
CA ASN A 345 -7.16 -43.20 -9.35
C ASN A 345 -7.96 -44.30 -8.62
N THR A 346 -9.21 -44.55 -9.00
CA THR A 346 -10.06 -45.57 -8.37
C THR A 346 -9.87 -46.97 -8.95
N ASP A 347 -9.74 -47.11 -10.27
CA ASP A 347 -9.61 -48.42 -10.92
C ASP A 347 -8.72 -48.36 -12.17
N PHE A 348 -7.42 -48.21 -11.92
CA PHE A 348 -6.39 -48.16 -12.98
C PHE A 348 -6.45 -49.36 -13.95
N PRO A 349 -6.59 -50.64 -13.50
CA PRO A 349 -6.73 -51.77 -14.41
C PRO A 349 -7.97 -51.70 -15.31
N LYS A 350 -9.11 -51.21 -14.80
CA LYS A 350 -10.33 -51.02 -15.61
C LYS A 350 -10.13 -49.94 -16.67
N VAL A 351 -9.48 -48.83 -16.33
CA VAL A 351 -9.14 -47.79 -17.32
C VAL A 351 -8.19 -48.35 -18.38
N LYS A 352 -7.17 -49.13 -18.00
CA LYS A 352 -6.29 -49.81 -18.95
C LYS A 352 -7.04 -50.72 -19.92
N ARG A 353 -7.98 -51.54 -19.42
CA ARG A 353 -8.85 -52.37 -20.26
C ARG A 353 -9.76 -51.54 -21.16
N LYS A 354 -10.29 -50.41 -20.66
CA LYS A 354 -11.11 -49.48 -21.44
C LYS A 354 -10.31 -48.92 -22.62
N ILE A 355 -9.11 -48.39 -22.37
CA ILE A 355 -8.23 -47.85 -23.43
C ILE A 355 -7.82 -48.96 -24.40
N ALA A 356 -7.44 -50.15 -23.93
CA ALA A 356 -7.10 -51.28 -24.81
C ALA A 356 -8.23 -51.62 -25.79
N ARG A 357 -9.48 -51.69 -25.29
CA ARG A 357 -10.68 -51.93 -26.11
C ARG A 357 -10.91 -50.82 -27.12
N LEU A 358 -10.72 -49.55 -26.73
CA LEU A 358 -10.87 -48.40 -27.64
C LEU A 358 -9.87 -48.46 -28.80
N LEU A 359 -8.67 -48.97 -28.54
CA LEU A 359 -7.59 -49.10 -29.52
C LEU A 359 -7.64 -50.41 -30.33
N GLY A 360 -8.63 -51.28 -30.08
CA GLY A 360 -8.79 -52.55 -30.81
C GLY A 360 -7.83 -53.67 -30.38
N ASN A 361 -7.09 -53.51 -29.28
CA ASN A 361 -6.25 -54.56 -28.70
C ASN A 361 -7.12 -55.39 -27.74
N GLN A 362 -7.52 -56.59 -28.15
CA GLN A 362 -8.24 -57.56 -27.30
C GLN A 362 -7.29 -58.35 -26.40
#